data_AF-A0A068UW17-F1
#
_entry.id   AF-A0A068UW17-F1
#
_cell.length_a   1.000
_cell.length_b   1.000
_cell.length_c   1.000
_cell.angle_alpha   90.00
_cell.angle_beta   90.00
_cell.angle_gamma   90.00
#
_symmetry.space_group_name_H-M   'P 1'
#
loop_
_entity.id
_entity.type
_entity.pdbx_description
1 polymer ?
#
loop_
_entity_poly.entity_id
_entity_poly.type
_entity_poly.pdbx_seq_one_letter_code
_entity_poly.pdbx_strand_id
1 'polypeptide(L)'
;MILNLHLAPFATVILNRRPTFTGFQTPFIQLRLSPLQFSWERAGIISFTPAPLNTSTTDNFKATSTEDEEDEEAVKTTEPSATPVRIVLVGENSVSPLKSSPWLDVMLHTAKRLKWVDEAYDMLVFSDGLLKSTDKTMENLHQGLRNADILLIVAVTNQESVEWVQANSVNVPSILCFESSPMLRYKLGGSILETKSNGYIFSKLTAISQSKRKTESTKIVQTVSEAWDRHNLDDIRFCLLVVINAYIRPVPILKNLRAKGFSTLNCMVKNCGPQILNCLLDPNCRKALQCLNKCSPVDQVCNYRCIASYESPCLEEFSLCVLQKNNCLELDAKIPEKPSVPPMIKFRGDNLSHETAEDLFVAWLGKLDWSWRVIAGQNPAYDQFPCQYQLFYRGKARGSFWFEPIFQVRTLEGDLVWRRRKYRVRRGNVPATFHFSVLDNGVVSNEFWTIVDVSDDFSWGFAKF
;
A
#
# COMPACT_ATOMS: atom_id res chain seq x y z
N MET A 1 0.04 -4.12 2.23
CA MET A 1 -0.58 -5.47 2.32
C MET A 1 0.47 -6.42 2.90
N ILE A 2 0.76 -6.31 4.20
CA ILE A 2 1.98 -6.92 4.75
C ILE A 2 1.68 -7.65 6.06
N LEU A 3 2.17 -8.90 6.07
CA LEU A 3 2.03 -9.92 7.11
C LEU A 3 2.24 -9.33 8.50
N ASN A 4 1.15 -9.26 9.27
CA ASN A 4 1.25 -9.08 10.71
C ASN A 4 1.01 -10.46 11.35
N LEU A 5 2.04 -11.32 11.26
CA LEU A 5 2.03 -12.63 11.90
C LEU A 5 2.51 -12.44 13.33
N HIS A 6 1.59 -12.26 14.27
CA HIS A 6 1.87 -12.55 15.67
C HIS A 6 2.10 -14.06 15.85
N LEU A 7 3.30 -14.52 15.52
CA LEU A 7 3.81 -15.83 15.90
C LEU A 7 4.66 -15.67 17.18
N ALA A 8 3.99 -15.61 18.33
CA ALA A 8 4.59 -16.04 19.60
C ALA A 8 3.47 -16.40 20.61
N PRO A 9 3.46 -17.60 21.24
CA PRO A 9 4.48 -18.64 21.28
C PRO A 9 3.98 -19.99 20.69
N PHE A 10 4.39 -20.32 19.47
CA PHE A 10 4.42 -21.72 19.01
C PHE A 10 5.88 -22.18 19.00
N ALA A 11 6.45 -22.38 20.19
CA ALA A 11 7.56 -23.28 20.49
C ALA A 11 8.14 -23.02 21.90
N THR A 12 7.30 -23.14 22.94
CA THR A 12 7.78 -23.65 24.25
C THR A 12 7.91 -25.18 24.21
N VAL A 13 7.77 -25.78 23.03
CA VAL A 13 7.85 -27.21 22.78
C VAL A 13 8.78 -27.38 21.59
N ILE A 14 10.00 -27.82 21.89
CA ILE A 14 11.12 -28.31 21.05
C ILE A 14 12.39 -27.58 21.49
N LEU A 15 12.89 -28.01 22.66
CA LEU A 15 14.29 -28.07 23.12
C LEU A 15 14.29 -28.10 24.65
N ASN A 16 13.64 -29.14 25.19
CA ASN A 16 14.03 -29.70 26.47
C ASN A 16 14.07 -31.22 26.29
N ARG A 17 15.16 -31.69 25.69
CA ARG A 17 15.65 -33.08 25.73
C ARG A 17 17.06 -33.12 25.16
N ARG A 18 18.05 -33.19 26.05
CA ARG A 18 19.24 -34.03 25.81
C ARG A 18 18.74 -35.48 25.75
N PRO A 19 19.29 -36.33 24.86
CA PRO A 19 20.50 -37.04 25.23
C PRO A 19 21.55 -37.13 24.11
N THR A 20 22.77 -37.36 24.58
CA THR A 20 23.95 -37.91 23.92
C THR A 20 23.66 -39.07 22.98
N PHE A 21 24.30 -39.12 21.81
CA PHE A 21 25.13 -40.25 21.34
C PHE A 21 25.90 -39.89 20.05
N THR A 22 26.91 -40.69 19.75
CA THR A 22 28.19 -40.42 19.09
C THR A 22 28.27 -40.76 17.58
N GLY A 23 29.08 -39.99 16.85
CA GLY A 23 30.04 -40.46 15.82
C GLY A 23 29.51 -40.86 14.42
N PHE A 24 30.01 -40.21 13.36
CA PHE A 24 31.03 -40.77 12.45
C PHE A 24 31.41 -39.78 11.31
N GLN A 25 32.59 -40.02 10.74
CA GLN A 25 33.47 -39.17 9.92
C GLN A 25 33.09 -38.99 8.43
N THR A 26 33.47 -37.81 7.88
CA THR A 26 34.04 -37.40 6.55
C THR A 26 33.94 -38.31 5.28
N PRO A 27 34.11 -37.81 4.03
CA PRO A 27 34.90 -36.63 3.63
C PRO A 27 34.41 -35.71 2.48
N PHE A 28 35.13 -34.58 2.42
CA PHE A 28 35.35 -33.63 1.34
C PHE A 28 35.39 -34.21 -0.08
N ILE A 29 34.77 -33.51 -1.05
CA ILE A 29 35.28 -33.36 -2.41
C ILE A 29 35.18 -31.87 -2.81
N GLN A 30 36.35 -31.33 -3.17
CA GLN A 30 36.58 -29.99 -3.66
C GLN A 30 36.78 -30.11 -5.17
N LEU A 31 35.96 -29.47 -6.01
CA LEU A 31 36.18 -29.41 -7.47
C LEU A 31 36.30 -27.96 -7.92
N ARG A 32 37.47 -27.67 -8.49
CA ARG A 32 37.90 -26.42 -9.11
C ARG A 32 37.08 -26.13 -10.37
N LEU A 33 36.72 -24.87 -10.57
CA LEU A 33 36.28 -24.33 -11.86
C LEU A 33 37.45 -23.58 -12.51
N SER A 34 37.74 -23.92 -13.76
CA SER A 34 38.53 -23.10 -14.69
C SER A 34 37.68 -22.79 -15.92
N PRO A 35 37.87 -21.62 -16.57
CA PRO A 35 36.91 -21.05 -17.51
C PRO A 35 37.15 -21.55 -18.95
N LEU A 36 36.08 -21.91 -19.65
CA LEU A 36 36.11 -22.16 -21.10
C LEU A 36 35.44 -20.99 -21.83
N GLN A 37 36.26 -20.23 -22.54
CA GLN A 37 35.86 -19.37 -23.65
C GLN A 37 35.30 -20.24 -24.78
N PHE A 38 34.16 -19.84 -25.35
CA PHE A 38 33.68 -20.39 -26.61
C PHE A 38 33.46 -19.26 -27.62
N SER A 39 34.20 -19.38 -28.74
CA SER A 39 34.12 -18.53 -29.93
C SER A 39 32.86 -18.81 -30.73
N TRP A 40 32.37 -17.77 -31.41
CA TRP A 40 31.26 -17.85 -32.35
C TRP A 40 31.76 -18.27 -33.73
N GLU A 41 31.21 -19.35 -34.27
CA GLU A 41 31.26 -19.66 -35.71
C GLU A 41 29.84 -19.81 -36.27
N ARG A 42 29.70 -19.34 -37.51
CA ARG A 42 28.47 -19.25 -38.31
C ARG A 42 28.12 -20.61 -38.92
N ALA A 43 26.86 -20.98 -38.83
CA ALA A 43 26.09 -21.76 -39.82
C ALA A 43 24.63 -21.68 -39.38
N GLY A 44 23.59 -21.64 -40.19
CA GLY A 44 23.37 -21.81 -41.61
C GLY A 44 21.85 -21.86 -41.74
N ILE A 45 21.32 -21.21 -42.77
CA ILE A 45 19.89 -21.00 -43.03
C ILE A 45 19.22 -22.36 -43.31
N ILE A 46 18.14 -22.69 -42.61
CA ILE A 46 17.16 -23.68 -43.06
C ILE A 46 15.75 -23.10 -42.88
N SER A 47 15.15 -22.81 -44.03
CA SER A 47 13.77 -22.38 -44.23
C SER A 47 12.84 -23.59 -44.34
N PHE A 48 11.72 -23.57 -43.61
CA PHE A 48 10.60 -24.48 -43.81
C PHE A 48 9.32 -23.67 -44.05
N THR A 49 8.74 -23.85 -45.24
CA THR A 49 7.41 -23.36 -45.63
C THR A 49 6.32 -24.38 -45.24
N PRO A 50 5.10 -23.94 -44.90
CA PRO A 50 4.00 -24.81 -44.47
C PRO A 50 3.17 -25.30 -45.67
N ALA A 51 2.54 -26.48 -45.53
CA ALA A 51 1.48 -26.93 -46.43
C ALA A 51 0.30 -27.52 -45.63
N PRO A 52 -0.94 -27.43 -46.16
CA PRO A 52 -2.19 -27.43 -45.39
C PRO A 52 -2.93 -28.78 -45.44
N LEU A 53 -3.93 -28.97 -44.57
CA LEU A 53 -5.06 -29.87 -44.89
C LEU A 53 -6.36 -29.49 -44.15
N ASN A 54 -7.45 -29.70 -44.86
CA ASN A 54 -8.83 -29.24 -44.66
C ASN A 54 -9.72 -30.16 -43.80
N THR A 55 -10.70 -29.49 -43.14
CA THR A 55 -12.13 -29.81 -42.92
C THR A 55 -12.65 -31.16 -42.39
N SER A 56 -13.37 -31.01 -41.25
CA SER A 56 -14.71 -31.51 -40.88
C SER A 56 -15.04 -33.00 -40.81
N THR A 57 -15.50 -33.43 -39.62
CA THR A 57 -16.84 -34.04 -39.46
C THR A 57 -17.37 -33.84 -38.03
N THR A 58 -18.67 -33.59 -37.97
CA THR A 58 -19.58 -33.55 -36.82
C THR A 58 -19.71 -34.91 -36.11
N ASP A 59 -19.94 -34.92 -34.80
CA ASP A 59 -21.00 -35.76 -34.24
C ASP A 59 -21.48 -35.34 -32.85
N ASN A 60 -22.79 -35.50 -32.67
CA ASN A 60 -23.64 -35.12 -31.56
C ASN A 60 -23.35 -35.93 -30.28
N PHE A 61 -23.38 -35.28 -29.12
CA PHE A 61 -23.85 -35.94 -27.89
C PHE A 61 -24.69 -34.98 -27.05
N LYS A 62 -25.96 -35.35 -26.92
CA LYS A 62 -27.02 -34.70 -26.15
C LYS A 62 -27.06 -35.39 -24.78
N ALA A 63 -26.93 -34.63 -23.70
CA ALA A 63 -27.28 -35.10 -22.36
C ALA A 63 -27.88 -33.93 -21.57
N THR A 64 -29.18 -34.07 -21.34
CA THR A 64 -30.06 -33.24 -20.52
C THR A 64 -29.83 -33.55 -19.04
N SER A 65 -29.77 -32.54 -18.18
CA SER A 65 -30.28 -32.63 -16.81
C SER A 65 -30.33 -31.25 -16.14
N THR A 66 -31.58 -30.81 -15.92
CA THR A 66 -32.11 -30.09 -14.73
C THR A 66 -31.46 -28.79 -14.30
N GLU A 67 -32.17 -27.71 -14.66
CA GLU A 67 -32.24 -26.43 -13.97
C GLU A 67 -32.89 -26.64 -12.60
N ASP A 68 -32.18 -26.26 -11.53
CA ASP A 68 -32.78 -25.97 -10.23
C ASP A 68 -32.76 -24.44 -10.07
N GLU A 69 -33.94 -23.84 -10.28
CA GLU A 69 -34.26 -22.47 -9.88
C GLU A 69 -34.44 -22.46 -8.36
N GLU A 70 -33.57 -21.75 -7.64
CA GLU A 70 -33.83 -21.35 -6.24
C GLU A 70 -34.08 -19.85 -6.20
N ASP A 71 -35.21 -19.52 -5.57
CA ASP A 71 -35.90 -18.24 -5.55
C ASP A 71 -35.04 -17.08 -5.02
N GLU A 72 -34.94 -16.00 -5.81
CA GLU A 72 -34.55 -14.68 -5.32
C GLU A 72 -35.68 -14.08 -4.47
N GLU A 73 -35.64 -14.30 -3.15
CA GLU A 73 -36.37 -13.45 -2.22
C GLU A 73 -35.77 -12.04 -2.26
N ALA A 74 -36.52 -11.12 -2.88
CA ALA A 74 -36.29 -9.70 -2.90
C ALA A 74 -36.23 -9.12 -1.47
N VAL A 75 -35.02 -9.04 -0.92
CA VAL A 75 -34.74 -8.21 0.26
C VAL A 75 -34.92 -6.76 -0.15
N LYS A 76 -36.05 -6.17 0.28
CA LYS A 76 -36.29 -4.72 0.29
C LYS A 76 -35.06 -4.03 0.86
N THR A 77 -34.30 -3.41 -0.03
CA THR A 77 -33.20 -2.52 0.31
C THR A 77 -33.81 -1.28 0.93
N THR A 78 -33.77 -1.20 2.26
CA THR A 78 -33.88 0.08 2.96
C THR A 78 -32.71 0.94 2.51
N GLU A 79 -33.00 2.10 1.91
CA GLU A 79 -31.98 3.10 1.57
C GLU A 79 -31.16 3.47 2.82
N PRO A 80 -29.82 3.44 2.78
CA PRO A 80 -29.03 4.16 3.76
C PRO A 80 -28.86 5.60 3.27
N SER A 81 -29.87 6.44 3.47
CA SER A 81 -29.71 7.90 3.34
C SER A 81 -29.05 8.48 4.60
N ALA A 82 -27.73 8.35 4.69
CA ALA A 82 -26.90 9.24 5.51
C ALA A 82 -25.45 9.14 5.01
N THR A 83 -25.02 10.07 4.16
CA THR A 83 -23.60 10.28 3.88
C THR A 83 -22.92 10.68 5.20
N PRO A 84 -21.93 9.93 5.70
CA PRO A 84 -21.29 10.27 6.95
C PRO A 84 -20.55 11.60 6.81
N VAL A 85 -20.91 12.57 7.64
CA VAL A 85 -20.34 13.93 7.61
C VAL A 85 -19.18 13.99 8.59
N ARG A 86 -18.02 14.41 8.10
CA ARG A 86 -16.81 14.59 8.91
C ARG A 86 -16.44 16.04 8.92
N ILE A 87 -16.05 16.54 10.08
CA ILE A 87 -15.64 17.93 10.23
C ILE A 87 -14.22 17.97 10.69
N VAL A 88 -13.45 18.86 10.07
CA VAL A 88 -12.11 19.17 10.49
C VAL A 88 -12.05 20.65 10.85
N LEU A 89 -11.68 20.92 12.09
CA LEU A 89 -11.40 22.27 12.57
C LEU A 89 -9.88 22.42 12.70
N VAL A 90 -9.32 23.39 11.98
CA VAL A 90 -7.88 23.68 11.99
C VAL A 90 -7.59 25.02 12.65
N GLY A 91 -6.49 25.10 13.39
CA GLY A 91 -5.99 26.37 13.92
C GLY A 91 -5.71 27.38 12.81
N GLU A 92 -6.16 28.60 12.97
CA GLU A 92 -5.93 29.72 12.07
C GLU A 92 -4.44 29.98 11.90
N ASN A 93 -4.00 30.12 10.65
CA ASN A 93 -2.59 30.31 10.28
C ASN A 93 -1.63 29.22 10.80
N SER A 94 -2.14 28.06 11.22
CA SER A 94 -1.32 26.97 11.71
C SER A 94 -0.59 26.25 10.56
N VAL A 95 0.63 25.83 10.85
CA VAL A 95 1.54 25.21 9.87
C VAL A 95 1.75 23.75 10.22
N SER A 96 1.64 22.88 9.22
CA SER A 96 1.86 21.44 9.36
C SER A 96 3.35 21.07 9.25
N PRO A 97 3.78 19.95 9.86
CA PRO A 97 5.11 19.39 9.63
C PRO A 97 5.32 18.89 8.19
N LEU A 98 4.26 18.83 7.37
CA LEU A 98 4.31 18.41 5.98
C LEU A 98 4.82 19.55 5.09
N LYS A 99 6.14 19.66 4.96
CA LYS A 99 6.82 20.68 4.14
C LYS A 99 6.44 22.12 4.55
N SER A 100 6.09 22.34 5.82
CA SER A 100 5.60 23.64 6.32
C SER A 100 4.38 24.17 5.57
N SER A 101 3.52 23.28 5.07
CA SER A 101 2.27 23.67 4.39
C SER A 101 1.20 24.07 5.42
N PRO A 102 0.33 25.05 5.15
CA PRO A 102 -0.79 25.38 6.03
C PRO A 102 -1.69 24.16 6.32
N TRP A 103 -2.10 23.97 7.57
CA TRP A 103 -2.96 22.84 7.95
C TRP A 103 -4.31 22.86 7.21
N LEU A 104 -4.84 24.05 6.90
CA LEU A 104 -6.05 24.22 6.11
C LEU A 104 -5.91 23.55 4.72
N ASP A 105 -4.82 23.82 4.01
CA ASP A 105 -4.57 23.24 2.68
C ASP A 105 -4.36 21.73 2.75
N VAL A 106 -3.64 21.25 3.77
CA VAL A 106 -3.43 19.82 4.02
C VAL A 106 -4.77 19.09 4.22
N MET A 107 -5.68 19.67 5.01
CA MET A 107 -6.97 19.06 5.31
C MET A 107 -7.94 19.18 4.13
N LEU A 108 -7.95 20.30 3.39
CA LEU A 108 -8.72 20.41 2.15
C LEU A 108 -8.26 19.40 1.10
N HIS A 109 -6.95 19.19 0.97
CA HIS A 109 -6.41 18.15 0.11
C HIS A 109 -6.80 16.76 0.60
N THR A 110 -6.72 16.49 1.90
CA THR A 110 -7.16 15.22 2.50
C THR A 110 -8.64 14.94 2.22
N ALA A 111 -9.51 15.95 2.30
CA ALA A 111 -10.93 15.84 1.99
C ALA A 111 -11.16 15.39 0.53
N LYS A 112 -10.43 15.97 -0.43
CA LYS A 112 -10.46 15.53 -1.84
C LYS A 112 -10.03 14.07 -2.00
N ARG A 113 -8.95 13.67 -1.31
CA ARG A 113 -8.40 12.30 -1.37
C ARG A 113 -9.28 11.25 -0.70
N LEU A 114 -10.13 11.63 0.25
CA LEU A 114 -11.13 10.72 0.84
C LEU A 114 -12.21 10.34 -0.18
N LYS A 115 -12.63 11.29 -1.03
CA LYS A 115 -13.61 11.01 -2.10
C LYS A 115 -13.10 10.03 -3.15
N TRP A 116 -11.78 9.87 -3.29
CA TRP A 116 -11.19 8.83 -4.14
C TRP A 116 -11.35 7.42 -3.56
N VAL A 117 -11.51 7.30 -2.24
CA VAL A 117 -11.79 6.02 -1.57
C VAL A 117 -13.27 5.69 -1.68
N ASP A 118 -14.12 6.67 -1.43
CA ASP A 118 -15.58 6.52 -1.46
C ASP A 118 -16.21 7.90 -1.63
N GLU A 119 -17.03 8.10 -2.66
CA GLU A 119 -17.64 9.40 -2.97
C GLU A 119 -18.65 9.86 -1.91
N ALA A 120 -19.22 8.91 -1.15
CA ALA A 120 -20.14 9.22 -0.05
C ALA A 120 -19.40 9.74 1.20
N TYR A 121 -18.07 9.78 1.19
CA TYR A 121 -17.30 10.42 2.25
C TYR A 121 -17.33 11.93 2.06
N ASP A 122 -18.00 12.62 2.98
CA ASP A 122 -17.98 14.07 3.04
C ASP A 122 -17.11 14.57 4.18
N MET A 123 -16.28 15.57 3.88
CA MET A 123 -15.37 16.16 4.84
C MET A 123 -15.37 17.67 4.66
N LEU A 124 -15.92 18.37 5.64
CA LEU A 124 -15.96 19.83 5.71
C LEU A 124 -14.76 20.31 6.51
N VAL A 125 -14.03 21.30 6.00
CA VAL A 125 -12.82 21.82 6.61
C VAL A 125 -13.03 23.29 6.93
N PHE A 126 -12.83 23.66 8.20
CA PHE A 126 -13.00 25.01 8.70
C PHE A 126 -11.76 25.44 9.47
N SER A 127 -11.43 26.73 9.43
CA SER A 127 -10.46 27.33 10.34
C SER A 127 -11.17 27.85 11.59
N ASP A 128 -10.53 27.74 12.76
CA ASP A 128 -11.06 28.27 14.01
C ASP A 128 -11.11 29.81 14.07
N GLY A 129 -10.43 30.51 13.15
CA GLY A 129 -10.60 31.96 12.95
C GLY A 129 -12.05 32.35 12.58
N LEU A 130 -12.80 31.43 11.97
CA LEU A 130 -14.20 31.65 11.60
C LEU A 130 -15.13 31.81 12.81
N LEU A 131 -14.71 31.33 13.98
CA LEU A 131 -15.48 31.43 15.23
C LEU A 131 -15.68 32.88 15.68
N LYS A 132 -14.90 33.82 15.12
CA LYS A 132 -15.01 35.27 15.37
C LYS A 132 -15.91 35.98 14.35
N SER A 133 -16.38 35.28 13.31
CA SER A 133 -17.23 35.87 12.25
C SER A 133 -18.71 35.67 12.55
N THR A 134 -19.57 36.59 12.06
CA THR A 134 -21.04 36.53 12.20
C THR A 134 -21.76 36.08 10.91
N ASP A 135 -21.02 35.53 9.96
CA ASP A 135 -21.52 35.23 8.61
C ASP A 135 -22.19 33.84 8.47
N LYS A 136 -22.82 33.63 7.31
CA LYS A 136 -23.37 32.36 6.78
C LYS A 136 -22.43 31.15 6.94
N THR A 137 -21.13 31.37 7.02
CA THR A 137 -20.12 30.32 7.23
C THR A 137 -20.22 29.71 8.63
N MET A 138 -20.60 30.48 9.65
CA MET A 138 -20.86 29.95 11.00
C MET A 138 -22.12 29.09 11.05
N GLU A 139 -23.17 29.46 10.32
CA GLU A 139 -24.35 28.60 10.17
C GLU A 139 -23.98 27.25 9.54
N ASN A 140 -23.13 27.26 8.50
CA ASN A 140 -22.62 26.04 7.88
C ASN A 140 -21.81 25.19 8.86
N LEU A 141 -20.97 25.81 9.71
CA LEU A 141 -20.21 25.09 10.74
C LEU A 141 -21.13 24.45 11.79
N HIS A 142 -22.11 25.21 12.31
CA HIS A 142 -23.08 24.69 13.27
C HIS A 142 -23.93 23.56 12.69
N GLN A 143 -24.41 23.74 11.45
CA GLN A 143 -25.19 22.72 10.76
C GLN A 143 -24.35 21.47 10.48
N GLY A 144 -23.10 21.65 10.07
CA GLY A 144 -22.14 20.57 9.97
C GLY A 144 -22.02 19.82 11.29
N LEU A 145 -21.69 20.50 12.38
CA LEU A 145 -21.40 19.88 13.68
C LEU A 145 -22.56 19.05 14.21
N ARG A 146 -23.81 19.49 13.98
CA ARG A 146 -25.01 18.73 14.34
C ARG A 146 -25.11 17.39 13.64
N ASN A 147 -24.60 17.32 12.41
CA ASN A 147 -24.65 16.13 11.56
C ASN A 147 -23.34 15.33 11.56
N ALA A 148 -22.32 15.77 12.32
CA ALA A 148 -20.99 15.20 12.25
C ALA A 148 -20.87 13.88 13.02
N ASP A 149 -20.35 12.86 12.34
CA ASP A 149 -19.98 11.58 12.96
C ASP A 149 -18.59 11.65 13.62
N ILE A 150 -17.70 12.41 12.99
CA ILE A 150 -16.30 12.62 13.42
C ILE A 150 -15.99 14.12 13.39
N LEU A 151 -15.44 14.61 14.49
CA LEU A 151 -14.78 15.91 14.57
C LEU A 151 -13.27 15.70 14.77
N LEU A 152 -12.49 16.08 13.76
CA LEU A 152 -11.04 16.12 13.81
C LEU A 152 -10.59 17.56 14.14
N ILE A 153 -9.84 17.75 15.20
CA ILE A 153 -9.35 19.06 15.65
C ILE A 153 -7.83 19.05 15.53
N VAL A 154 -7.29 20.00 14.77
CA VAL A 154 -5.85 20.06 14.47
C VAL A 154 -5.32 21.45 14.75
N ALA A 155 -4.24 21.54 15.54
CA ALA A 155 -3.56 22.79 15.85
C ALA A 155 -4.43 23.90 16.48
N VAL A 156 -5.56 23.55 17.12
CA VAL A 156 -6.43 24.52 17.80
C VAL A 156 -5.93 24.74 19.23
N THR A 157 -5.34 25.91 19.48
CA THR A 157 -4.72 26.26 20.76
C THR A 157 -5.29 27.52 21.39
N ASN A 158 -6.04 28.33 20.63
CA ASN A 158 -6.66 29.55 21.13
C ASN A 158 -7.75 29.23 22.16
N GLN A 159 -7.75 29.93 23.31
CA GLN A 159 -8.64 29.66 24.43
C GLN A 159 -10.13 29.83 24.07
N GLU A 160 -10.48 30.88 23.32
CA GLU A 160 -11.86 31.15 22.88
C GLU A 160 -12.36 30.03 21.95
N SER A 161 -11.51 29.60 21.00
CA SER A 161 -11.81 28.47 20.12
C SER A 161 -11.99 27.17 20.92
N VAL A 162 -11.13 26.91 21.91
CA VAL A 162 -11.20 25.71 22.75
C VAL A 162 -12.51 25.64 23.54
N GLU A 163 -12.89 26.74 24.18
CA GLU A 163 -14.14 26.85 24.94
C GLU A 163 -15.36 26.66 24.03
N TRP A 164 -15.35 27.32 22.86
CA TRP A 164 -16.41 27.19 21.88
C TRP A 164 -16.56 25.75 21.40
N VAL A 165 -15.45 25.07 21.08
CA VAL A 165 -15.48 23.67 20.63
C VAL A 165 -16.06 22.78 21.72
N GLN A 166 -15.61 22.92 22.97
CA GLN A 166 -16.13 22.14 24.10
C GLN A 166 -17.65 22.31 24.27
N ALA A 167 -18.16 23.53 24.10
CA ALA A 167 -19.59 23.82 24.22
C ALA A 167 -20.42 23.26 23.04
N ASN A 168 -19.86 23.21 21.83
CA ASN A 168 -20.60 22.90 20.60
C ASN A 168 -20.37 21.47 20.06
N SER A 169 -19.38 20.73 20.57
CA SER A 169 -19.04 19.39 20.06
C SER A 169 -19.55 18.22 20.93
N VAL A 170 -20.35 18.48 21.98
CA VAL A 170 -20.76 17.47 22.98
C VAL A 170 -21.42 16.25 22.33
N ASN A 171 -22.25 16.48 21.32
CA ASN A 171 -23.05 15.45 20.65
C ASN A 171 -22.27 14.66 19.59
N VAL A 172 -21.08 15.13 19.18
CA VAL A 172 -20.29 14.42 18.17
C VAL A 172 -19.81 13.09 18.76
N PRO A 173 -20.07 11.94 18.11
CA PRO A 173 -19.72 10.63 18.66
C PRO A 173 -18.22 10.39 18.80
N SER A 174 -17.43 10.84 17.82
CA SER A 174 -15.97 10.67 17.80
C SER A 174 -15.25 12.00 17.62
N ILE A 175 -14.36 12.35 18.55
CA ILE A 175 -13.57 13.57 18.57
C ILE A 175 -12.10 13.20 18.67
N LEU A 176 -11.32 13.61 17.67
CA LEU A 176 -9.89 13.37 17.57
C LEU A 176 -9.18 14.71 17.68
N CYS A 177 -8.21 14.84 18.59
CA CYS A 177 -7.46 16.07 18.77
C CYS A 177 -5.97 15.81 18.51
N PHE A 178 -5.38 16.57 17.59
CA PHE A 178 -3.96 16.50 17.28
C PHE A 178 -3.34 17.89 17.35
N GLU A 179 -2.14 18.01 17.92
CA GLU A 179 -1.40 19.28 18.03
C GLU A 179 -2.21 20.43 18.66
N SER A 180 -3.27 20.10 19.40
CA SER A 180 -4.26 21.04 19.92
C SER A 180 -4.18 21.15 21.44
N SER A 181 -4.90 22.12 22.01
CA SER A 181 -4.91 22.35 23.46
C SER A 181 -5.25 21.08 24.26
N PRO A 182 -4.54 20.79 25.37
CA PRO A 182 -4.80 19.63 26.22
C PRO A 182 -6.15 19.70 26.95
N MET A 183 -6.83 20.86 26.92
CA MET A 183 -8.18 20.99 27.46
C MET A 183 -9.24 20.32 26.58
N LEU A 184 -8.97 20.12 25.29
CA LEU A 184 -9.88 19.45 24.38
C LEU A 184 -9.94 17.95 24.69
N ARG A 185 -11.15 17.41 24.79
CA ARG A 185 -11.36 16.01 25.17
C ARG A 185 -11.40 15.11 23.93
N TYR A 186 -10.65 14.02 24.00
CA TYR A 186 -10.66 12.97 23.01
C TYR A 186 -11.83 12.00 23.28
N LYS A 187 -12.61 11.67 22.23
CA LYS A 187 -13.81 10.82 22.31
C LYS A 187 -13.81 9.82 21.16
N LEU A 188 -14.12 8.55 21.41
CA LEU A 188 -14.28 7.55 20.35
C LEU A 188 -15.54 6.73 20.59
N GLY A 189 -16.41 6.68 19.58
CA GLY A 189 -17.65 5.89 19.64
C GLY A 189 -18.51 6.22 20.86
N GLY A 190 -18.60 7.50 21.23
CA GLY A 190 -19.36 7.95 22.40
C GLY A 190 -18.58 7.98 23.72
N SER A 191 -17.48 7.24 23.82
CA SER A 191 -16.71 7.09 25.07
C SER A 191 -15.62 8.14 25.19
N ILE A 192 -15.62 8.89 26.30
CA ILE A 192 -14.55 9.83 26.64
C ILE A 192 -13.33 9.03 27.08
N LEU A 193 -12.17 9.35 26.52
CA LEU A 193 -10.90 8.74 26.90
C LEU A 193 -10.14 9.71 27.81
N GLU A 194 -9.96 9.31 29.08
CA GLU A 194 -9.14 10.08 30.02
C GLU A 194 -7.67 10.01 29.60
N THR A 195 -7.17 11.10 29.04
CA THR A 195 -5.76 11.34 28.81
C THR A 195 -5.17 11.95 30.07
N LYS A 196 -4.40 11.18 30.85
CA LYS A 196 -3.64 11.74 31.98
C LYS A 196 -2.61 12.75 31.42
N SER A 197 -2.63 13.96 31.98
CA SER A 197 -1.97 15.18 31.49
C SER A 197 -0.48 15.04 31.15
N ASN A 198 -0.11 15.39 29.91
CA ASN A 198 0.87 16.44 29.56
C ASN A 198 1.08 16.47 28.04
N GLY A 199 0.44 17.43 27.35
CA GLY A 199 0.93 18.15 26.16
C GLY A 199 1.25 17.42 24.85
N TYR A 200 1.45 16.11 24.86
CA TYR A 200 1.72 15.29 23.69
C TYR A 200 1.10 13.93 23.98
N ILE A 201 0.39 13.37 23.00
CA ILE A 201 -0.21 12.02 23.05
C ILE A 201 0.85 10.95 23.44
N PHE A 202 2.14 11.28 23.36
CA PHE A 202 3.22 10.31 23.16
C PHE A 202 4.17 9.99 24.32
N SER A 203 4.12 10.64 25.49
CA SER A 203 5.19 10.37 26.50
C SER A 203 4.92 9.26 27.52
N LYS A 204 3.69 8.72 27.67
CA LYS A 204 3.39 7.78 28.77
C LYS A 204 2.45 6.61 28.49
N LEU A 205 2.14 6.29 27.24
CA LEU A 205 1.46 5.01 26.94
C LEU A 205 2.41 3.79 27.04
N THR A 206 3.72 4.04 27.20
CA THR A 206 4.75 3.04 27.56
C THR A 206 4.76 2.68 29.05
N ALA A 207 3.98 3.36 29.90
CA ALA A 207 3.96 3.14 31.35
C ALA A 207 2.62 2.62 31.91
N ILE A 208 1.76 2.05 31.06
CA ILE A 208 0.60 1.29 31.56
C ILE A 208 1.02 -0.16 31.75
N SER A 209 1.42 -0.41 33.00
CA SER A 209 1.45 -1.67 33.74
C SER A 209 0.86 -2.89 33.03
N GLN A 210 1.64 -3.96 33.07
CA GLN A 210 1.26 -5.35 32.83
C GLN A 210 0.02 -5.74 33.66
N SER A 211 -1.19 -5.48 33.19
CA SER A 211 -2.38 -6.31 33.49
C SER A 211 -3.63 -5.79 32.75
N LYS A 212 -4.45 -6.73 32.29
CA LYS A 212 -5.76 -6.61 31.62
C LYS A 212 -5.73 -6.29 30.11
N ARG A 213 -6.48 -7.09 29.36
CA ARG A 213 -6.69 -7.01 27.90
C ARG A 213 -6.87 -5.56 27.46
N LYS A 214 -6.01 -5.06 26.56
CA LYS A 214 -6.23 -3.77 25.88
C LYS A 214 -7.61 -3.80 25.23
N THR A 215 -8.49 -2.86 25.61
CA THR A 215 -9.78 -2.64 24.94
C THR A 215 -9.54 -2.29 23.47
N GLU A 216 -10.49 -2.59 22.61
CA GLU A 216 -10.39 -2.33 21.17
C GLU A 216 -10.16 -0.84 20.87
N SER A 217 -10.81 0.06 21.63
CA SER A 217 -10.60 1.50 21.57
C SER A 217 -9.15 1.93 21.78
N THR A 218 -8.47 1.37 22.79
CA THR A 218 -7.06 1.70 23.08
C THR A 218 -6.13 1.28 21.95
N LYS A 219 -6.42 0.17 21.26
CA LYS A 219 -5.64 -0.26 20.08
C LYS A 219 -5.84 0.69 18.90
N ILE A 220 -7.07 1.16 18.70
CA ILE A 220 -7.41 2.13 17.64
C ILE A 220 -6.68 3.45 17.89
N VAL A 221 -6.74 3.98 19.11
CA VAL A 221 -6.03 5.22 19.49
C VAL A 221 -4.54 5.08 19.24
N GLN A 222 -3.94 3.97 19.69
CA GLN A 222 -2.52 3.70 19.47
C GLN A 222 -2.18 3.70 17.98
N THR A 223 -2.96 2.99 17.16
CA THR A 223 -2.76 2.89 15.71
C THR A 223 -2.86 4.26 15.03
N VAL A 224 -3.87 5.05 15.40
CA VAL A 224 -4.11 6.40 14.87
C VAL A 224 -2.99 7.36 15.29
N SER A 225 -2.52 7.28 16.52
CA SER A 225 -1.45 8.14 17.03
C SER A 225 -0.11 7.83 16.36
N GLU A 226 0.27 6.55 16.31
CA GLU A 226 1.49 6.09 15.62
C GLU A 226 1.49 6.46 14.13
N ALA A 227 0.31 6.48 13.49
CA ALA A 227 0.18 6.93 12.12
C ALA A 227 0.34 8.46 11.99
N TRP A 228 -0.32 9.23 12.86
CA TRP A 228 -0.20 10.68 12.86
C TRP A 228 1.25 11.16 13.00
N ASP A 229 2.02 10.53 13.90
CA ASP A 229 3.40 10.91 14.21
C ASP A 229 4.41 10.59 13.10
N ARG A 230 4.01 9.82 12.07
CA ARG A 230 4.83 9.65 10.86
C ARG A 230 4.83 10.87 9.96
N HIS A 231 3.96 11.86 10.21
CA HIS A 231 3.88 13.11 9.48
C HIS A 231 3.83 12.90 7.96
N ASN A 232 2.86 12.11 7.51
CA ASN A 232 2.65 11.75 6.12
C ASN A 232 1.18 11.89 5.71
N LEU A 233 0.92 12.35 4.48
CA LEU A 233 -0.45 12.62 3.99
C LEU A 233 -1.30 11.35 3.90
N ASP A 234 -0.71 10.21 3.54
CA ASP A 234 -1.44 8.95 3.51
C ASP A 234 -1.82 8.46 4.91
N ASP A 235 -0.98 8.75 5.91
CA ASP A 235 -1.24 8.39 7.29
C ASP A 235 -2.36 9.25 7.90
N ILE A 236 -2.44 10.54 7.59
CA ILE A 236 -3.57 11.40 7.99
C ILE A 236 -4.89 10.82 7.46
N ARG A 237 -4.92 10.46 6.16
CA ARG A 237 -6.09 9.82 5.56
C ARG A 237 -6.38 8.48 6.23
N PHE A 238 -5.37 7.67 6.49
CA PHE A 238 -5.49 6.38 7.16
C PHE A 238 -6.09 6.52 8.57
N CYS A 239 -5.68 7.51 9.36
CA CYS A 239 -6.26 7.78 10.68
C CYS A 239 -7.79 7.93 10.60
N LEU A 240 -8.28 8.71 9.63
CA LEU A 240 -9.72 8.87 9.41
C LEU A 240 -10.38 7.54 9.02
N LEU A 241 -9.82 6.82 8.05
CA LEU A 241 -10.35 5.53 7.57
C LEU A 241 -10.44 4.49 8.70
N VAL A 242 -9.47 4.45 9.62
CA VAL A 242 -9.50 3.53 10.78
C VAL A 242 -10.66 3.85 11.69
N VAL A 243 -10.89 5.13 11.99
CA VAL A 243 -11.99 5.56 12.88
C VAL A 243 -13.34 5.29 12.22
N ILE A 244 -13.47 5.57 10.91
CA ILE A 244 -14.66 5.24 10.13
C ILE A 244 -14.94 3.74 10.17
N ASN A 245 -13.92 2.91 9.92
CA ASN A 245 -14.05 1.47 9.93
C ASN A 245 -14.46 0.90 11.29
N ALA A 246 -13.96 1.51 12.36
CA ALA A 246 -14.23 1.04 13.71
C ALA A 246 -15.60 1.45 14.24
N TYR A 247 -16.08 2.65 13.89
CA TYR A 247 -17.22 3.26 14.59
C TYR A 247 -18.38 3.70 13.69
N ILE A 248 -18.20 3.73 12.36
CA ILE A 248 -19.24 4.20 11.43
C ILE A 248 -19.66 3.06 10.50
N ARG A 249 -18.76 2.62 9.63
CA ARG A 249 -19.04 1.56 8.65
C ARG A 249 -17.77 0.88 8.16
N PRO A 250 -17.82 -0.41 7.79
CA PRO A 250 -16.66 -1.11 7.24
C PRO A 250 -16.06 -0.37 6.04
N VAL A 251 -14.73 -0.32 5.99
CA VAL A 251 -13.95 0.32 4.92
C VAL A 251 -13.24 -0.78 4.12
N PRO A 252 -13.64 -1.06 2.86
CA PRO A 252 -13.11 -2.19 2.09
C PRO A 252 -11.58 -2.21 1.97
N ILE A 253 -10.95 -1.04 1.75
CA ILE A 253 -9.49 -0.94 1.60
C ILE A 253 -8.73 -1.31 2.88
N LEU A 254 -9.38 -1.28 4.06
CA LEU A 254 -8.77 -1.67 5.33
C LEU A 254 -8.99 -3.16 5.68
N LYS A 255 -9.81 -3.89 4.90
CA LYS A 255 -10.09 -5.32 5.12
C LYS A 255 -8.80 -6.17 5.15
N ASN A 256 -7.79 -5.73 4.40
CA ASN A 256 -6.51 -6.41 4.21
C ASN A 256 -5.45 -6.09 5.30
N LEU A 257 -5.77 -5.26 6.30
CA LEU A 257 -4.81 -4.85 7.35
C LEU A 257 -4.79 -5.77 8.58
N ARG A 258 -5.62 -6.81 8.61
CA ARG A 258 -5.71 -7.75 9.74
C ARG A 258 -5.51 -9.18 9.24
N ALA A 259 -4.51 -9.89 9.77
CA ALA A 259 -4.47 -11.33 9.66
C ALA A 259 -5.69 -11.92 10.38
N LYS A 260 -6.40 -12.85 9.72
CA LYS A 260 -7.59 -13.49 10.27
C LYS A 260 -7.17 -14.67 11.17
N GLY A 261 -6.60 -14.38 12.34
CA GLY A 261 -6.44 -15.31 13.45
C GLY A 261 -6.02 -16.76 13.10
N PHE A 262 -6.70 -17.74 13.72
CA PHE A 262 -6.38 -19.17 13.62
C PHE A 262 -6.60 -19.79 12.24
N SER A 263 -7.54 -19.28 11.43
CA SER A 263 -7.80 -19.82 10.09
C SER A 263 -6.65 -19.53 9.13
N THR A 264 -6.08 -18.32 9.19
CA THR A 264 -4.85 -17.96 8.47
C THR A 264 -3.72 -18.92 8.84
N LEU A 265 -3.48 -19.15 10.13
CA LEU A 265 -2.38 -20.02 10.59
C LEU A 265 -2.57 -21.45 10.08
N ASN A 266 -3.80 -21.98 10.14
CA ASN A 266 -4.12 -23.32 9.65
C ASN A 266 -3.86 -23.45 8.14
N CYS A 267 -4.26 -22.46 7.34
CA CYS A 267 -3.97 -22.45 5.90
C CYS A 267 -2.46 -22.48 5.64
N MET A 268 -1.70 -21.63 6.33
CA MET A 268 -0.26 -21.51 6.13
C MET A 268 0.47 -22.81 6.49
N VAL A 269 0.17 -23.39 7.65
CA VAL A 269 0.79 -24.66 8.09
C VAL A 269 0.43 -25.81 7.16
N LYS A 270 -0.85 -25.91 6.75
CA LYS A 270 -1.33 -26.99 5.88
C LYS A 270 -0.75 -26.93 4.46
N ASN A 271 -0.70 -25.74 3.86
CA ASN A 271 -0.38 -25.59 2.44
C ASN A 271 1.06 -25.11 2.17
N CYS A 272 1.72 -24.49 3.14
CA CYS A 272 3.03 -23.85 2.98
C CYS A 272 4.06 -24.29 4.03
N GLY A 273 3.80 -25.38 4.76
CA GLY A 273 4.67 -25.91 5.83
C GLY A 273 6.16 -25.99 5.45
N PRO A 274 6.53 -26.58 4.29
CA PRO A 274 7.93 -26.64 3.85
C PRO A 274 8.57 -25.26 3.65
N GLN A 275 7.88 -24.33 2.99
CA GLN A 275 8.39 -22.98 2.74
C GLN A 275 8.52 -22.19 4.05
N ILE A 276 7.60 -22.38 4.98
CA ILE A 276 7.69 -21.82 6.35
C ILE A 276 8.94 -22.36 7.05
N LEU A 277 9.14 -23.68 7.06
CA LEU A 277 10.29 -24.29 7.71
C LEU A 277 11.61 -23.79 7.09
N ASN A 278 11.69 -23.77 5.76
CA ASN A 278 12.88 -23.29 5.04
C ASN A 278 13.16 -21.81 5.37
N CYS A 279 12.14 -20.96 5.38
CA CYS A 279 12.28 -19.57 5.81
C CYS A 279 12.74 -19.43 7.27
N LEU A 280 12.22 -20.27 8.18
CA LEU A 280 12.64 -20.24 9.58
C LEU A 280 14.07 -20.78 9.79
N LEU A 281 14.59 -21.60 8.88
CA LEU A 281 15.98 -22.07 8.92
C LEU A 281 16.93 -21.05 8.27
N ASP A 282 16.46 -20.30 7.27
CA ASP A 282 17.22 -19.23 6.63
C ASP A 282 17.38 -18.00 7.57
N PRO A 283 18.63 -17.58 7.90
CA PRO A 283 18.85 -16.42 8.76
C PRO A 283 18.26 -15.12 8.21
N ASN A 284 18.33 -14.90 6.90
CA ASN A 284 17.82 -13.68 6.28
C ASN A 284 16.30 -13.65 6.30
N CYS A 285 15.64 -14.73 5.89
CA CYS A 285 14.18 -14.82 5.93
C CYS A 285 13.63 -14.64 7.36
N ARG A 286 14.27 -15.24 8.38
CA ARG A 286 13.92 -14.97 9.79
C ARG A 286 14.05 -13.50 10.17
N LYS A 287 15.16 -12.84 9.81
CA LYS A 287 15.35 -11.40 10.07
C LYS A 287 14.30 -10.56 9.35
N ALA A 288 13.95 -10.91 8.12
CA ALA A 288 12.88 -10.27 7.36
C ALA A 288 11.55 -10.36 8.11
N LEU A 289 11.12 -11.57 8.51
CA LEU A 289 9.86 -11.77 9.24
C LEU A 289 9.85 -11.04 10.59
N GLN A 290 10.95 -11.09 11.34
CA GLN A 290 11.09 -10.39 12.62
C GLN A 290 11.04 -8.87 12.45
N CYS A 291 11.59 -8.35 11.36
CA CYS A 291 11.56 -6.93 11.04
C CYS A 291 10.14 -6.50 10.63
N LEU A 292 9.50 -7.23 9.72
CA LEU A 292 8.15 -6.95 9.23
C LEU A 292 7.12 -6.94 10.35
N ASN A 293 7.24 -7.86 11.30
CA ASN A 293 6.37 -7.92 12.50
C ASN A 293 6.51 -6.70 13.43
N LYS A 294 7.55 -5.88 13.28
CA LYS A 294 7.73 -4.62 14.03
C LYS A 294 7.21 -3.41 13.25
N CYS A 295 7.00 -3.54 11.94
CA CYS A 295 6.45 -2.47 11.12
C CYS A 295 4.94 -2.30 11.39
N SER A 296 4.47 -1.06 11.30
CA SER A 296 3.03 -0.84 11.18
C SER A 296 2.52 -1.46 9.86
N PRO A 297 1.33 -2.10 9.82
CA PRO A 297 0.77 -2.69 8.60
C PRO A 297 0.63 -1.73 7.41
N VAL A 298 0.59 -0.44 7.69
CA VAL A 298 0.46 0.63 6.69
C VAL A 298 1.77 1.37 6.41
N ASP A 299 2.83 1.10 7.18
CA ASP A 299 4.13 1.71 6.96
C ASP A 299 4.87 0.98 5.83
N GLN A 300 4.56 1.37 4.59
CA GLN A 300 5.14 0.75 3.41
C GLN A 300 6.66 0.91 3.35
N VAL A 301 7.20 2.03 3.87
CA VAL A 301 8.64 2.30 3.87
C VAL A 301 9.37 1.33 4.80
N CYS A 302 8.88 1.15 6.03
CA CYS A 302 9.42 0.18 6.98
C CYS A 302 9.40 -1.23 6.39
N ASN A 303 8.25 -1.64 5.87
CA ASN A 303 8.10 -2.99 5.36
C ASN A 303 8.98 -3.25 4.14
N TYR A 304 9.01 -2.31 3.19
CA TYR A 304 9.87 -2.40 2.01
C TYR A 304 11.34 -2.51 2.44
N ARG A 305 11.78 -1.66 3.38
CA ARG A 305 13.16 -1.67 3.87
C ARG A 305 13.53 -2.98 4.57
N CYS A 306 12.60 -3.60 5.32
CA CYS A 306 12.80 -4.93 5.89
C CYS A 306 13.04 -5.99 4.79
N ILE A 307 12.19 -6.03 3.77
CA ILE A 307 12.31 -6.98 2.66
C ILE A 307 13.62 -6.74 1.92
N ALA A 308 13.89 -5.49 1.53
CA ALA A 308 15.09 -5.14 0.78
C ALA A 308 16.40 -5.30 1.57
N SER A 309 16.38 -5.33 2.90
CA SER A 309 17.58 -5.59 3.73
C SER A 309 17.89 -7.08 3.84
N TYR A 310 16.86 -7.94 3.75
CA TYR A 310 16.98 -9.37 4.04
C TYR A 310 16.41 -10.27 2.93
N GLU A 311 16.31 -9.75 1.70
CA GLU A 311 15.83 -10.46 0.51
C GLU A 311 16.59 -11.78 0.33
N SER A 312 15.86 -12.89 0.24
CA SER A 312 16.41 -14.24 0.05
C SER A 312 15.45 -15.11 -0.76
N PRO A 313 15.93 -16.15 -1.46
CA PRO A 313 15.06 -17.09 -2.17
C PRO A 313 14.02 -17.75 -1.25
N CYS A 314 14.39 -18.05 0.01
CA CYS A 314 13.45 -18.62 0.98
C CYS A 314 12.32 -17.65 1.34
N LEU A 315 12.60 -16.34 1.42
CA LEU A 315 11.59 -15.30 1.65
C LEU A 315 10.63 -15.18 0.47
N GLU A 316 11.15 -15.24 -0.75
CA GLU A 316 10.36 -15.22 -1.98
C GLU A 316 9.43 -16.45 -2.06
N GLU A 317 9.96 -17.66 -1.85
CA GLU A 317 9.16 -18.89 -1.88
C GLU A 317 8.07 -18.92 -0.79
N PHE A 318 8.42 -18.48 0.41
CA PHE A 318 7.47 -18.34 1.52
C PHE A 318 6.36 -17.36 1.15
N SER A 319 6.71 -16.16 0.70
CA SER A 319 5.75 -15.11 0.34
C SER A 319 4.87 -15.56 -0.82
N LEU A 320 5.45 -16.18 -1.85
CA LEU A 320 4.72 -16.73 -2.99
C LEU A 320 3.71 -17.79 -2.57
N CYS A 321 4.09 -18.71 -1.68
CA CYS A 321 3.18 -19.75 -1.23
C CYS A 321 1.99 -19.17 -0.46
N VAL A 322 2.28 -18.29 0.50
CA VAL A 322 1.30 -17.77 1.46
C VAL A 322 0.37 -16.74 0.81
N LEU A 323 0.93 -15.80 0.05
CA LEU A 323 0.21 -14.63 -0.46
C LEU A 323 -0.44 -14.89 -1.80
N GLN A 324 0.20 -15.66 -2.69
CA GLN A 324 -0.23 -15.79 -4.07
C GLN A 324 -0.85 -17.16 -4.35
N LYS A 325 -0.13 -18.26 -4.07
CA LYS A 325 -0.60 -19.61 -4.45
C LYS A 325 -1.79 -20.08 -3.65
N ASN A 326 -1.78 -19.83 -2.33
CA ASN A 326 -2.86 -20.28 -1.44
C ASN A 326 -3.69 -19.13 -0.87
N ASN A 327 -3.25 -17.88 -1.09
CA ASN A 327 -3.88 -16.66 -0.57
C ASN A 327 -4.40 -16.83 0.88
N CYS A 328 -3.55 -17.32 1.79
CA CYS A 328 -3.94 -17.67 3.16
C CYS A 328 -4.40 -16.47 4.01
N LEU A 329 -4.19 -15.26 3.50
CA LEU A 329 -4.65 -14.01 4.10
C LEU A 329 -5.92 -13.46 3.43
N GLU A 330 -6.46 -14.16 2.42
CA GLU A 330 -7.65 -13.77 1.65
C GLU A 330 -7.56 -12.33 1.14
N LEU A 331 -6.39 -11.99 0.60
CA LEU A 331 -6.07 -10.66 0.14
C LEU A 331 -6.52 -10.53 -1.32
N ASP A 332 -7.17 -9.42 -1.61
CA ASP A 332 -7.48 -8.99 -2.97
C ASP A 332 -6.95 -7.57 -3.16
N ALA A 333 -6.20 -7.36 -4.23
CA ALA A 333 -5.57 -6.09 -4.58
C ALA A 333 -6.07 -5.66 -5.96
N LYS A 334 -7.18 -4.92 -5.96
CA LYS A 334 -7.68 -4.27 -7.17
C LYS A 334 -6.89 -3.00 -7.45
N ILE A 335 -6.57 -2.77 -8.71
CA ILE A 335 -5.92 -1.54 -9.15
C ILE A 335 -6.88 -0.36 -8.89
N PRO A 336 -6.46 0.69 -8.15
CA PRO A 336 -7.32 1.85 -7.93
C PRO A 336 -7.60 2.60 -9.22
N GLU A 337 -8.88 2.86 -9.50
CA GLU A 337 -9.31 3.62 -10.68
C GLU A 337 -9.27 5.15 -10.45
N LYS A 338 -9.14 5.59 -9.19
CA LYS A 338 -9.12 7.00 -8.79
C LYS A 338 -7.77 7.42 -8.16
N PRO A 339 -7.31 8.66 -8.41
CA PRO A 339 -7.89 9.63 -9.35
C PRO A 339 -7.69 9.19 -10.80
N SER A 340 -8.68 9.48 -11.65
CA SER A 340 -8.56 9.27 -13.09
C SER A 340 -7.70 10.38 -13.68
N VAL A 341 -6.60 10.00 -14.32
CA VAL A 341 -5.69 10.91 -15.01
C VAL A 341 -5.69 10.52 -16.48
N PRO A 342 -6.14 11.39 -17.41
CA PRO A 342 -6.23 11.03 -18.81
C PRO A 342 -4.83 10.84 -19.41
N PRO A 343 -4.67 9.91 -20.37
CA PRO A 343 -3.42 9.74 -21.10
C PRO A 343 -3.15 10.93 -22.02
N MET A 344 -1.87 11.19 -22.28
CA MET A 344 -1.39 12.07 -23.34
C MET A 344 -1.88 11.58 -24.71
N ILE A 345 -2.45 12.47 -25.51
CA ILE A 345 -3.03 12.12 -26.83
C ILE A 345 -2.20 12.59 -28.03
N LYS A 346 -1.30 13.56 -27.84
CA LYS A 346 -0.45 14.10 -28.89
C LYS A 346 0.97 14.33 -28.40
N PHE A 347 1.95 14.15 -29.29
CA PHE A 347 3.35 14.51 -29.05
C PHE A 347 3.88 15.28 -30.25
N ARG A 348 4.50 16.45 -30.03
CA ARG A 348 5.01 17.32 -31.12
C ARG A 348 3.98 17.62 -32.22
N GLY A 349 2.70 17.74 -31.85
CA GLY A 349 1.58 18.04 -32.75
C GLY A 349 0.87 16.83 -33.36
N ASP A 350 1.53 15.67 -33.41
CA ASP A 350 0.99 14.44 -34.00
C ASP A 350 0.21 13.60 -32.99
N ASN A 351 -0.79 12.85 -33.46
CA ASN A 351 -1.53 11.91 -32.63
C ASN A 351 -0.64 10.77 -32.15
N LEU A 352 -0.75 10.43 -30.87
CA LEU A 352 0.09 9.40 -30.26
C LEU A 352 -0.33 8.00 -30.72
N SER A 353 0.62 7.22 -31.21
CA SER A 353 0.47 5.79 -31.48
C SER A 353 1.03 4.95 -30.32
N HIS A 354 0.75 3.64 -30.29
CA HIS A 354 1.37 2.76 -29.30
C HIS A 354 2.89 2.68 -29.47
N GLU A 355 3.36 2.69 -30.72
CA GLU A 355 4.77 2.66 -31.07
C GLU A 355 5.47 3.92 -30.55
N THR A 356 4.89 5.10 -30.82
CA THR A 356 5.40 6.37 -30.32
C THR A 356 5.38 6.41 -28.79
N ALA A 357 4.31 5.93 -28.15
CA ALA A 357 4.24 5.89 -26.68
C ALA A 357 5.31 4.98 -26.05
N GLU A 358 5.63 3.84 -26.67
CA GLU A 358 6.77 3.02 -26.25
C GLU A 358 8.10 3.76 -26.45
N ASP A 359 8.27 4.48 -27.57
CA ASP A 359 9.47 5.28 -27.84
C ASP A 359 9.65 6.40 -26.82
N LEU A 360 8.57 7.03 -26.35
CA LEU A 360 8.61 8.00 -25.25
C LEU A 360 9.15 7.39 -23.95
N PHE A 361 8.80 6.14 -23.65
CA PHE A 361 9.37 5.45 -22.50
C PHE A 361 10.85 5.09 -22.71
N VAL A 362 11.26 4.67 -23.91
CA VAL A 362 12.66 4.34 -24.23
C VAL A 362 13.55 5.59 -24.16
N ALA A 363 13.08 6.71 -24.72
CA ALA A 363 13.70 8.04 -24.74
C ALA A 363 15.22 8.04 -24.93
N TRP A 364 15.96 8.31 -23.85
CA TRP A 364 17.41 8.53 -23.87
C TRP A 364 18.24 7.26 -24.05
N LEU A 365 17.62 6.07 -23.92
CA LEU A 365 18.34 4.81 -23.98
C LEU A 365 19.02 4.64 -25.35
N GLY A 366 20.33 4.36 -25.31
CA GLY A 366 21.19 4.26 -26.50
C GLY A 366 22.03 5.51 -26.75
N LYS A 367 21.58 6.69 -26.29
CA LYS A 367 22.44 7.88 -26.13
C LYS A 367 23.05 7.93 -24.73
N LEU A 368 22.26 7.53 -23.73
CA LEU A 368 22.65 7.32 -22.34
C LEU A 368 22.52 5.83 -22.00
N ASP A 369 23.07 5.46 -20.84
CA ASP A 369 22.94 4.10 -20.27
C ASP A 369 21.56 3.84 -19.63
N TRP A 370 20.64 4.80 -19.69
CA TRP A 370 19.27 4.69 -19.15
C TRP A 370 18.24 5.45 -19.97
N SER A 371 16.96 5.09 -19.81
CA SER A 371 15.85 5.79 -20.44
C SER A 371 15.47 7.07 -19.69
N TRP A 372 15.23 6.96 -18.38
CA TRP A 372 14.82 8.06 -17.52
C TRP A 372 15.45 7.94 -16.13
N ARG A 373 15.53 9.07 -15.42
CA ARG A 373 15.87 9.11 -13.99
C ARG A 373 14.67 9.62 -13.21
N VAL A 374 14.39 8.99 -12.07
CA VAL A 374 13.33 9.47 -11.19
C VAL A 374 13.85 10.66 -10.40
N ILE A 375 13.17 11.80 -10.54
CA ILE A 375 13.49 13.05 -9.83
C ILE A 375 12.49 13.33 -8.71
N ALA A 376 11.24 12.92 -8.90
CA ALA A 376 10.19 13.05 -7.91
C ALA A 376 9.17 11.93 -8.10
N GLY A 377 8.54 11.53 -7.00
CA GLY A 377 7.35 10.68 -7.02
C GLY A 377 6.63 10.72 -5.68
N GLN A 378 5.47 10.07 -5.65
CA GLN A 378 4.48 10.25 -4.60
C GLN A 378 4.67 9.24 -3.46
N ASN A 379 5.00 7.99 -3.76
CA ASN A 379 5.12 6.93 -2.77
C ASN A 379 6.58 6.83 -2.29
N PRO A 380 6.89 7.22 -1.04
CA PRO A 380 8.26 7.17 -0.54
C PRO A 380 8.84 5.75 -0.50
N ALA A 381 8.01 4.71 -0.49
CA ALA A 381 8.47 3.32 -0.47
C ALA A 381 8.94 2.81 -1.84
N TYR A 382 8.60 3.50 -2.95
CA TYR A 382 8.93 3.04 -4.32
C TYR A 382 9.53 4.12 -5.23
N ASP A 383 9.35 5.39 -4.89
CA ASP A 383 9.72 6.53 -5.75
C ASP A 383 10.90 7.35 -5.23
N GLN A 384 11.38 7.05 -4.03
CA GLN A 384 12.39 7.85 -3.34
C GLN A 384 13.62 7.02 -3.02
N PHE A 385 14.24 6.44 -4.06
CA PHE A 385 15.49 5.71 -3.92
C PHE A 385 16.70 6.52 -4.40
N PRO A 386 17.85 6.41 -3.71
CA PRO A 386 19.10 6.91 -4.26
C PRO A 386 19.39 6.27 -5.62
N CYS A 387 19.83 7.09 -6.58
CA CYS A 387 20.29 6.65 -7.90
C CYS A 387 19.27 5.75 -8.63
N GLN A 388 18.01 6.17 -8.68
CA GLN A 388 16.94 5.43 -9.37
C GLN A 388 16.92 5.72 -10.87
N TYR A 389 17.30 4.72 -11.64
CA TYR A 389 17.27 4.68 -13.10
C TYR A 389 16.10 3.83 -13.58
N GLN A 390 15.56 4.20 -14.73
CA GLN A 390 14.47 3.50 -15.41
C GLN A 390 14.99 3.04 -16.77
N LEU A 391 14.93 1.74 -17.03
CA LEU A 391 15.27 1.16 -18.33
C LEU A 391 14.01 0.65 -19.00
N PHE A 392 13.70 1.20 -20.17
CA PHE A 392 12.63 0.71 -21.02
C PHE A 392 13.22 0.23 -22.34
N TYR A 393 12.92 -1.00 -22.73
CA TYR A 393 13.50 -1.56 -23.94
C TYR A 393 12.65 -2.67 -24.56
N ARG A 394 12.80 -2.84 -25.89
CA ARG A 394 12.15 -3.90 -26.64
C ARG A 394 12.95 -5.20 -26.53
N GLY A 395 12.25 -6.30 -26.29
CA GLY A 395 12.83 -7.64 -26.26
C GLY A 395 13.04 -8.21 -27.66
N LYS A 396 13.68 -9.38 -27.74
CA LYS A 396 13.92 -10.08 -29.01
C LYS A 396 12.64 -10.60 -29.69
N ALA A 397 11.63 -10.94 -28.89
CA ALA A 397 10.35 -11.43 -29.41
C ALA A 397 9.46 -10.27 -29.87
N ARG A 398 8.67 -10.50 -30.93
CA ARG A 398 7.71 -9.50 -31.44
C ARG A 398 6.74 -9.07 -30.35
N GLY A 399 6.57 -7.76 -30.17
CA GLY A 399 5.69 -7.18 -29.14
C GLY A 399 6.20 -7.33 -27.71
N SER A 400 7.45 -7.78 -27.52
CA SER A 400 8.07 -7.84 -26.20
C SER A 400 8.57 -6.46 -25.79
N PHE A 401 8.06 -5.94 -24.68
CA PHE A 401 8.52 -4.69 -24.08
C PHE A 401 8.78 -4.90 -22.58
N TRP A 402 9.90 -4.38 -22.10
CA TRP A 402 10.40 -4.61 -20.75
C TRP A 402 10.68 -3.28 -20.06
N PHE A 403 10.40 -3.27 -18.77
CA PHE A 403 10.74 -2.19 -17.87
C PHE A 403 11.60 -2.74 -16.74
N GLU A 404 12.74 -2.11 -16.48
CA GLU A 404 13.63 -2.49 -15.41
C GLU A 404 14.07 -1.27 -14.59
N PRO A 405 13.47 -1.04 -13.42
CA PRO A 405 13.98 -0.05 -12.49
C PRO A 405 15.25 -0.61 -11.84
N ILE A 406 16.29 0.22 -11.80
CA ILE A 406 17.55 -0.05 -11.11
C ILE A 406 17.74 1.06 -10.09
N PHE A 407 17.92 0.71 -8.83
CA PHE A 407 17.97 1.69 -7.75
C PHE A 407 18.79 1.17 -6.57
N GLN A 408 19.25 2.08 -5.72
CA GLN A 408 19.91 1.70 -4.47
C GLN A 408 18.91 1.73 -3.33
N VAL A 409 19.06 0.81 -2.38
CA VAL A 409 18.32 0.82 -1.13
C VAL A 409 19.30 0.91 0.02
N ARG A 410 19.00 1.77 0.99
CA ARG A 410 19.73 1.80 2.26
C ARG A 410 19.17 0.72 3.18
N THR A 411 19.97 -0.31 3.48
CA THR A 411 19.59 -1.40 4.38
C THR A 411 19.39 -0.88 5.81
N LEU A 412 18.84 -1.71 6.68
CA LEU A 412 18.69 -1.38 8.11
C LEU A 412 20.05 -1.27 8.80
N GLU A 413 21.06 -2.00 8.32
CA GLU A 413 22.45 -1.94 8.76
C GLU A 413 23.19 -0.70 8.25
N GLY A 414 22.59 0.06 7.32
CA GLY A 414 23.11 1.32 6.81
C GLY A 414 23.83 1.22 5.46
N ASP A 415 24.04 0.00 4.96
CA ASP A 415 24.69 -0.28 3.67
C ASP A 415 23.83 0.15 2.49
N LEU A 416 24.47 0.49 1.36
CA LEU A 416 23.78 0.74 0.10
C LEU A 416 23.90 -0.50 -0.80
N VAL A 417 22.74 -1.09 -1.13
CA VAL A 417 22.65 -2.26 -2.02
C VAL A 417 21.91 -1.91 -3.30
N TRP A 418 22.41 -2.39 -4.44
CA TRP A 418 21.73 -2.24 -5.72
C TRP A 418 20.62 -3.27 -5.86
N ARG A 419 19.46 -2.81 -6.33
CA ARG A 419 18.30 -3.64 -6.66
C ARG A 419 17.92 -3.39 -8.12
N ARG A 420 17.44 -4.46 -8.75
CA ARG A 420 16.91 -4.47 -10.11
C ARG A 420 15.68 -5.33 -10.12
N ARG A 421 14.61 -4.83 -10.72
CA ARG A 421 13.37 -5.59 -10.95
C ARG A 421 13.11 -5.67 -12.44
N LYS A 422 12.43 -6.72 -12.87
CA LYS A 422 12.14 -6.94 -14.29
C LYS A 422 10.65 -7.10 -14.52
N TYR A 423 10.06 -6.05 -15.06
CA TYR A 423 8.65 -5.98 -15.37
C TYR A 423 8.44 -6.33 -16.84
N ARG A 424 7.43 -7.16 -17.09
CA ARG A 424 6.84 -7.28 -18.41
C ARG A 424 5.86 -6.13 -18.61
N VAL A 425 6.00 -5.43 -19.72
CA VAL A 425 5.11 -4.34 -20.11
C VAL A 425 4.18 -4.80 -21.23
N ARG A 426 2.90 -4.47 -21.10
CA ARG A 426 1.88 -4.68 -22.13
C ARG A 426 1.17 -3.36 -22.42
N ARG A 427 0.83 -3.13 -23.69
CA ARG A 427 0.00 -2.00 -24.09
C ARG A 427 -1.37 -2.09 -23.44
N GLY A 428 -1.91 -0.97 -22.98
CA GLY A 428 -3.33 -0.83 -22.66
C GLY A 428 -4.15 -0.64 -23.94
N ASN A 429 -5.44 -0.37 -23.77
CA ASN A 429 -6.37 -0.23 -24.91
C ASN A 429 -6.17 1.08 -25.70
N VAL A 430 -5.57 2.09 -25.06
CA VAL A 430 -5.37 3.43 -25.64
C VAL A 430 -3.85 3.72 -25.67
N PRO A 431 -3.32 4.42 -26.68
CA PRO A 431 -1.96 4.94 -26.64
C PRO A 431 -1.66 5.67 -25.33
N ALA A 432 -0.39 5.68 -24.91
CA ALA A 432 0.06 6.17 -23.61
C ALA A 432 -0.43 5.41 -22.36
N THR A 433 -1.20 4.32 -22.49
CA THR A 433 -1.59 3.46 -21.35
C THR A 433 -0.95 2.08 -21.41
N PHE A 434 -0.57 1.52 -20.26
CA PHE A 434 0.19 0.28 -20.16
C PHE A 434 -0.10 -0.50 -18.88
N HIS A 435 0.05 -1.83 -18.96
CA HIS A 435 0.04 -2.73 -17.80
C HIS A 435 1.44 -3.26 -17.54
N PHE A 436 1.93 -3.05 -16.33
CA PHE A 436 3.24 -3.51 -15.89
C PHE A 436 3.02 -4.67 -14.92
N SER A 437 3.68 -5.80 -15.15
CA SER A 437 3.55 -6.99 -14.31
C SER A 437 4.92 -7.54 -13.92
N VAL A 438 5.08 -7.85 -12.63
CA VAL A 438 6.30 -8.48 -12.08
C VAL A 438 5.94 -9.46 -10.98
N LEU A 439 6.76 -10.49 -10.82
CA LEU A 439 6.83 -11.25 -9.58
C LEU A 439 8.04 -10.73 -8.81
N ASP A 440 7.82 -10.03 -7.70
CA ASP A 440 8.88 -9.47 -6.87
C ASP A 440 8.75 -9.99 -5.44
N ASN A 441 9.82 -10.60 -4.91
CA ASN A 441 9.84 -11.16 -3.56
C ASN A 441 8.64 -12.08 -3.27
N GLY A 442 8.19 -12.84 -4.27
CA GLY A 442 7.05 -13.76 -4.14
C GLY A 442 5.67 -13.08 -4.21
N VAL A 443 5.60 -11.79 -4.51
CA VAL A 443 4.35 -11.04 -4.66
C VAL A 443 4.19 -10.63 -6.12
N VAL A 444 3.05 -10.97 -6.72
CA VAL A 444 2.71 -10.48 -8.06
C VAL A 444 2.23 -9.04 -7.92
N SER A 445 2.92 -8.11 -8.59
CA SER A 445 2.45 -6.75 -8.77
C SER A 445 1.89 -6.60 -10.18
N ASN A 446 0.72 -5.95 -10.27
CA ASN A 446 0.11 -5.52 -11.52
C ASN A 446 -0.22 -4.04 -11.39
N GLU A 447 0.41 -3.23 -12.22
CA GLU A 447 0.31 -1.77 -12.17
C GLU A 447 -0.28 -1.25 -13.49
N PHE A 448 -1.03 -0.15 -13.42
CA PHE A 448 -1.59 0.50 -14.60
C PHE A 448 -0.97 1.87 -14.80
N TRP A 449 -0.05 1.93 -15.75
CA TRP A 449 0.75 3.10 -16.06
C TRP A 449 0.10 3.93 -17.16
N THR A 450 0.11 5.25 -16.97
CA THR A 450 -0.37 6.24 -17.93
C THR A 450 0.69 7.31 -18.12
N ILE A 451 1.16 7.49 -19.36
CA ILE A 451 1.98 8.65 -19.73
C ILE A 451 1.03 9.85 -19.77
N VAL A 452 1.26 10.80 -18.88
CA VAL A 452 0.42 11.99 -18.73
C VAL A 452 0.94 13.11 -19.61
N ASP A 453 2.26 13.31 -19.62
CA ASP A 453 2.92 14.29 -20.48
C ASP A 453 4.42 14.00 -20.62
N VAL A 454 5.02 14.44 -21.72
CA VAL A 454 6.46 14.36 -22.00
C VAL A 454 6.88 15.60 -22.76
N SER A 455 7.92 16.28 -22.28
CA SER A 455 8.48 17.45 -22.98
C SER A 455 9.00 17.08 -24.36
N ASP A 456 8.80 17.97 -25.34
CA ASP A 456 9.25 17.74 -26.72
C ASP A 456 10.75 17.48 -26.84
N ASP A 457 11.60 18.01 -25.95
CA ASP A 457 13.05 17.80 -25.95
C ASP A 457 13.51 16.64 -25.05
N PHE A 458 12.56 15.90 -24.45
CA PHE A 458 12.79 14.84 -23.47
C PHE A 458 13.53 15.29 -22.18
N SER A 459 13.52 16.59 -21.86
CA SER A 459 14.06 17.10 -20.59
C SER A 459 13.30 16.56 -19.37
N TRP A 460 12.00 16.27 -19.49
CA TRP A 460 11.19 15.63 -18.46
C TRP A 460 10.03 14.81 -19.03
N GLY A 461 9.52 13.90 -18.19
CA GLY A 461 8.30 13.14 -18.46
C GLY A 461 7.54 12.88 -17.17
N PHE A 462 6.22 12.82 -17.26
CA PHE A 462 5.32 12.55 -16.15
C PHE A 462 4.41 11.36 -16.45
N ALA A 463 4.43 10.38 -15.56
CA ALA A 463 3.58 9.20 -15.63
C ALA A 463 2.88 8.96 -14.29
N LYS A 464 1.63 8.50 -14.35
CA LYS A 464 0.84 8.03 -13.22
C LYS A 464 0.80 6.51 -13.24
N PHE A 465 0.93 5.85 -12.08
CA PHE A 465 0.80 4.41 -11.97
C PHE A 465 0.03 3.95 -10.73
#